data_AF-A0AAV6J7R4-F1
#
_entry.id   AF-A0AAV6J7R4-F1
#
_cell.length_a   1.000
_cell.length_b   1.000
_cell.length_c   1.000
_cell.angle_alpha   90.00
_cell.angle_beta   90.00
_cell.angle_gamma   90.00
#
_symmetry.space_group_name_H-M   'P 1'
#
loop_
_entity.id
_entity.type
_entity.pdbx_description
1 polymer ?
#
loop_
_entity_poly.entity_id
_entity_poly.type
_entity_poly.pdbx_seq_one_letter_code
_entity_poly.pdbx_strand_id
1 'polypeptide(L)'
;MHNGNGFGSTNPQNDDSNDRMARMELMMNNLVGVVQNLQQHVLPPPPPPPAGMGPPPPPPPPPPPPPPEIPLPMGQEFLVLFKEKYMPQSILDAKSTEFQQLKQRGFMTMTAYKAEFTNLAEYAPHMIPDDNKKSRKFEDGL
;
A
#
# COMPACT_ATOMS: atom_id res chain seq x y z
N MET A 1 45.22 -19.36 37.89
CA MET A 1 44.53 -18.23 38.56
C MET A 1 43.87 -17.40 37.47
N HIS A 2 42.57 -17.18 37.63
CA HIS A 2 41.66 -16.62 36.62
C HIS A 2 41.84 -15.10 36.44
N ASN A 3 41.56 -14.68 35.21
CA ASN A 3 40.91 -13.46 34.74
C ASN A 3 41.66 -12.11 34.73
N GLY A 4 41.69 -11.56 33.51
CA GLY A 4 41.94 -10.16 33.24
C GLY A 4 40.67 -9.31 33.35
N ASN A 5 40.85 -7.99 33.28
CA ASN A 5 39.80 -7.01 33.13
C ASN A 5 40.29 -5.93 32.16
N GLY A 6 39.84 -6.01 30.91
CA GLY A 6 39.86 -4.91 29.96
C GLY A 6 38.68 -3.99 30.26
N PHE A 7 38.96 -2.76 30.67
CA PHE A 7 37.96 -1.70 30.73
C PHE A 7 37.69 -1.21 29.31
N GLY A 8 36.68 -1.82 28.67
CA GLY A 8 36.07 -1.27 27.46
C GLY A 8 35.04 -0.22 27.87
N SER A 9 35.36 1.05 27.62
CA SER A 9 34.38 2.14 27.63
C SER A 9 33.32 1.86 26.57
N THR A 10 32.15 1.35 26.94
CA THR A 10 31.02 1.21 26.01
C THR A 10 30.09 2.41 26.16
N ASN A 11 30.10 3.20 25.09
CA ASN A 11 29.32 4.38 24.82
C ASN A 11 27.79 4.15 25.03
N PRO A 12 27.09 4.92 25.89
CA PRO A 12 25.66 4.71 26.20
C PRO A 12 24.68 5.19 25.11
N GLN A 13 25.15 5.58 23.91
CA GLN A 13 24.30 6.06 22.81
C GLN A 13 23.86 4.96 21.82
N ASN A 14 24.28 3.70 22.02
CA ASN A 14 24.02 2.61 21.08
C ASN A 14 22.79 1.75 21.43
N ASP A 15 22.23 1.87 22.64
CA ASP A 15 21.08 1.05 23.09
C ASP A 15 19.76 1.46 22.41
N ASP A 16 19.52 2.76 22.23
CA ASP A 16 18.27 3.26 21.63
C ASP A 16 18.03 2.80 20.18
N SER A 17 19.09 2.52 19.42
CA SER A 17 18.95 2.08 18.03
C SER A 17 18.51 0.63 17.92
N ASN A 18 18.86 -0.21 18.90
CA ASN A 18 18.45 -1.60 18.95
C ASN A 18 16.97 -1.72 19.35
N ASP A 19 16.54 -0.93 20.34
CA ASP A 19 15.11 -0.78 20.69
C ASP A 19 14.29 -0.23 19.52
N ARG A 20 14.85 0.71 18.74
CA ARG A 20 14.16 1.24 17.56
C ARG A 20 13.96 0.20 16.48
N MET A 21 14.91 -0.72 16.29
CA MET A 21 14.78 -1.83 15.35
C MET A 21 13.81 -2.90 15.87
N ALA A 22 13.89 -3.26 17.16
CA ALA A 22 12.96 -4.22 17.78
C ALA A 22 11.51 -3.75 17.70
N ARG A 23 11.26 -2.43 17.86
CA ARG A 23 9.92 -1.83 17.72
C ARG A 23 9.41 -1.85 16.28
N MET A 24 10.30 -1.70 15.30
CA MET A 24 9.94 -1.80 13.87
C MET A 24 9.70 -3.26 13.46
N GLU A 25 10.48 -4.20 13.99
CA GLU A 25 10.30 -5.64 13.78
C GLU A 25 8.98 -6.13 14.38
N LEU A 26 8.61 -5.66 15.57
CA LEU A 26 7.33 -5.96 16.19
C LEU A 26 6.15 -5.45 15.34
N MET A 27 6.27 -4.25 14.77
CA MET A 27 5.22 -3.69 13.91
C MET A 27 5.07 -4.50 12.60
N MET A 28 6.18 -4.98 12.04
CA MET A 28 6.17 -5.86 10.86
C MET A 28 5.58 -7.25 11.18
N ASN A 29 5.97 -7.84 12.31
CA ASN A 29 5.48 -9.14 12.76
C ASN A 29 3.97 -9.10 13.07
N ASN A 30 3.48 -7.99 13.64
CA ASN A 30 2.05 -7.80 13.86
C ASN A 30 1.27 -7.71 12.54
N LEU A 31 1.81 -7.04 11.51
CA LEU A 31 1.17 -6.96 10.19
C LEU A 31 1.13 -8.33 9.50
N VAL A 32 2.22 -9.09 9.56
CA VAL A 32 2.28 -10.46 9.04
C VAL A 32 1.26 -11.34 9.76
N GLY A 33 1.10 -11.21 11.08
CA GLY A 33 0.09 -11.93 11.85
C GLY A 33 -1.36 -11.60 11.44
N VAL A 34 -1.65 -10.33 11.16
CA VAL A 34 -2.98 -9.88 10.67
C VAL A 34 -3.28 -10.48 9.30
N VAL A 35 -2.31 -10.45 8.38
CA VAL A 35 -2.46 -11.01 7.03
C VAL A 35 -2.64 -12.53 7.10
N GLN A 36 -1.89 -13.22 7.96
CA GLN A 36 -2.01 -14.66 8.10
C GLN A 36 -3.37 -15.05 8.68
N ASN A 37 -3.88 -14.35 9.70
CA ASN A 37 -5.19 -14.61 10.30
C ASN A 37 -6.34 -14.43 9.28
N LEU A 38 -6.25 -13.40 8.42
CA LEU A 38 -7.20 -13.21 7.32
C LEU A 38 -7.16 -14.35 6.30
N GLN A 39 -6.01 -15.02 6.14
CA GLN A 39 -5.85 -16.19 5.26
C GLN A 39 -6.13 -17.54 5.93
N GLN A 40 -6.21 -17.64 7.26
CA GLN A 40 -6.57 -18.87 7.97
C GLN A 40 -8.08 -19.16 7.95
N HIS A 41 -8.90 -18.28 7.37
CA HIS A 41 -10.32 -18.53 7.12
C HIS A 41 -10.51 -19.40 5.86
N VAL A 42 -9.91 -20.59 5.84
CA VAL A 42 -10.37 -21.65 4.94
C VAL A 42 -11.69 -22.14 5.55
N LEU A 43 -12.81 -21.65 5.02
CA LEU A 43 -14.15 -22.07 5.45
C LEU A 43 -14.22 -23.61 5.46
N PRO A 44 -14.87 -24.26 6.45
CA PRO A 44 -15.17 -25.70 6.36
C PRO A 44 -15.93 -25.97 5.05
N PRO A 45 -15.81 -27.16 4.43
CA PRO A 45 -16.54 -27.47 3.21
C PRO A 45 -18.04 -27.24 3.45
N PRO A 46 -18.76 -26.61 2.49
CA PRO A 46 -20.18 -26.29 2.68
C PRO A 46 -21.01 -27.57 2.86
N PRO A 47 -22.06 -27.56 3.69
CA PRO A 47 -23.00 -28.69 3.77
C PRO A 47 -23.65 -28.95 2.40
N PRO A 48 -24.07 -30.19 2.09
CA PRO A 48 -24.82 -30.46 0.88
C PRO A 48 -26.08 -29.59 0.83
N PRO A 49 -26.50 -29.10 -0.34
CA PRO A 49 -27.68 -28.26 -0.45
C PRO A 49 -28.93 -29.02 0.01
N PRO A 50 -29.89 -28.36 0.69
CA PRO A 50 -31.15 -28.98 1.06
C PRO A 50 -31.88 -29.44 -0.20
N ALA A 51 -32.42 -30.66 -0.16
CA ALA A 51 -33.27 -31.18 -1.21
C ALA A 51 -34.50 -30.27 -1.39
N GLY A 52 -34.65 -29.70 -2.58
CA GLY A 52 -35.77 -28.83 -2.95
C GLY A 52 -35.41 -27.36 -2.93
N MET A 53 -34.71 -26.89 -3.97
CA MET A 53 -34.72 -25.47 -4.31
C MET A 53 -36.14 -25.15 -4.79
N GLY A 54 -36.89 -24.38 -3.99
CA GLY A 54 -37.95 -23.54 -4.55
C GLY A 54 -37.37 -22.68 -5.69
N PRO A 55 -38.21 -22.00 -6.49
CA PRO A 55 -37.69 -21.12 -7.53
C PRO A 55 -36.64 -20.18 -6.94
N PRO A 56 -35.52 -19.94 -7.64
CA PRO A 56 -34.47 -19.07 -7.13
C PRO A 56 -35.09 -17.73 -6.72
N PRO A 57 -34.61 -17.10 -5.63
CA PRO A 57 -35.06 -15.75 -5.31
C PRO A 57 -34.83 -14.86 -6.55
N PRO A 58 -35.73 -13.89 -6.81
CA PRO A 58 -35.50 -12.95 -7.90
C PRO A 58 -34.13 -12.31 -7.72
N PRO A 59 -33.40 -12.02 -8.82
CA PRO A 59 -32.13 -11.32 -8.71
C PRO A 59 -32.35 -10.02 -7.91
N PRO A 60 -31.37 -9.58 -7.10
CA PRO A 60 -31.45 -8.26 -6.50
C PRO A 60 -31.68 -7.22 -7.60
N PRO A 61 -32.42 -6.13 -7.32
CA PRO A 61 -32.51 -5.04 -8.28
C PRO A 61 -31.10 -4.62 -8.69
N PRO A 62 -30.89 -4.20 -9.95
CA PRO A 62 -29.60 -3.65 -10.34
C PRO A 62 -29.24 -2.52 -9.35
N PRO A 63 -27.96 -2.36 -8.99
CA PRO A 63 -27.55 -1.20 -8.21
C PRO A 63 -28.07 0.06 -8.93
N PRO A 64 -28.46 1.11 -8.18
CA PRO A 64 -28.78 2.38 -8.81
C PRO A 64 -27.61 2.74 -9.75
N PRO A 65 -27.90 3.33 -10.94
CA PRO A 65 -26.82 3.80 -11.79
C PRO A 65 -25.86 4.63 -10.92
N PRO A 66 -24.53 4.47 -11.09
CA PRO A 66 -23.61 5.35 -10.39
C PRO A 66 -24.10 6.78 -10.63
N PRO A 67 -24.16 7.63 -9.59
CA PRO A 67 -24.47 9.03 -9.82
C PRO A 67 -23.56 9.52 -10.95
N PRO A 68 -24.04 10.40 -11.85
CA PRO A 68 -23.15 11.05 -12.81
C PRO A 68 -21.90 11.47 -12.04
N GLU A 69 -20.71 11.19 -12.57
CA GLU A 69 -19.44 11.55 -11.92
C GLU A 69 -19.40 13.07 -11.72
N ILE A 70 -20.07 13.56 -10.68
CA ILE A 70 -19.91 14.90 -10.15
C ILE A 70 -18.52 14.81 -9.54
N PRO A 71 -17.52 15.57 -10.04
CA PRO A 71 -16.22 15.64 -9.39
C PRO A 71 -16.50 16.18 -7.99
N LEU A 72 -16.56 15.30 -7.00
CA LEU A 72 -16.67 15.73 -5.63
C LEU A 72 -15.35 16.43 -5.31
N PRO A 73 -15.31 17.74 -5.05
CA PRO A 73 -14.08 18.42 -4.64
C PRO A 73 -13.51 17.79 -3.34
N MET A 74 -14.36 17.08 -2.62
CA MET A 74 -14.03 16.27 -1.45
C MET A 74 -13.15 15.05 -1.73
N GLY A 75 -13.02 14.55 -2.97
CA GLY A 75 -12.22 13.35 -3.26
C GLY A 75 -10.72 13.61 -3.15
N GLN A 76 -10.23 14.66 -3.81
CA GLN A 76 -8.81 14.98 -3.82
C GLN A 76 -8.34 15.55 -2.48
N GLU A 77 -9.09 16.49 -1.88
CA GLU A 77 -8.70 17.06 -0.59
C GLU A 77 -8.74 16.03 0.54
N PHE A 78 -9.76 15.16 0.58
CA PHE A 78 -9.81 14.07 1.55
C PHE A 78 -8.66 13.09 1.36
N LEU A 79 -8.35 12.69 0.12
CA LEU A 79 -7.23 11.78 -0.15
C LEU A 79 -5.89 12.40 0.21
N VAL A 80 -5.70 13.70 -0.06
CA VAL A 80 -4.49 14.45 0.34
C VAL A 80 -4.37 14.48 1.87
N LEU A 81 -5.43 14.91 2.57
CA LEU A 81 -5.44 14.98 4.04
C LEU A 81 -5.31 13.60 4.69
N PHE A 82 -5.90 12.56 4.09
CA PHE A 82 -5.77 11.18 4.55
C PHE A 82 -4.33 10.68 4.38
N LYS A 83 -3.72 10.90 3.21
CA LYS A 83 -2.32 10.53 2.98
C LYS A 83 -1.39 11.31 3.90
N GLU A 84 -1.57 12.62 4.06
CA GLU A 84 -0.76 13.42 4.98
C GLU A 84 -0.90 13.00 6.45
N LYS A 85 -2.10 12.55 6.85
CA LYS A 85 -2.38 12.12 8.23
C LYS A 85 -1.94 10.69 8.55
N TYR A 86 -1.99 9.79 7.58
CA TYR A 86 -1.77 8.35 7.81
C TYR A 86 -0.53 7.77 7.12
N MET A 87 0.03 8.45 6.12
CA MET A 87 1.32 8.09 5.54
C MET A 87 2.41 9.01 6.14
N PRO A 88 3.42 8.44 6.82
CA PRO A 88 4.61 9.19 7.20
C PRO A 88 5.21 9.88 5.98
N GLN A 89 5.71 11.11 6.15
CA GLN A 89 6.34 11.88 5.08
C GLN A 89 7.43 11.08 4.35
N SER A 90 8.20 10.25 5.07
CA SER A 90 9.21 9.37 4.50
C SER A 90 8.66 8.36 3.49
N ILE A 91 7.43 7.88 3.68
CA ILE A 91 6.76 6.98 2.73
C ILE A 91 6.30 7.75 1.51
N LEU A 92 5.76 8.96 1.70
CA LEU A 92 5.35 9.83 0.60
C LEU A 92 6.57 10.24 -0.27
N ASP A 93 7.67 10.61 0.36
CA ASP A 93 8.94 10.91 -0.31
C ASP A 93 9.51 9.69 -1.03
N ALA A 94 9.46 8.50 -0.41
CA ALA A 94 9.88 7.27 -1.07
C ALA A 94 9.02 6.96 -2.30
N LYS A 95 7.69 7.12 -2.21
CA LYS A 95 6.76 6.92 -3.34
C LYS A 95 6.92 7.97 -4.43
N SER A 96 7.18 9.23 -4.07
CA SER A 96 7.52 10.29 -5.03
C SER A 96 8.83 10.00 -5.76
N THR A 97 9.84 9.52 -5.03
CA THR A 97 11.13 9.10 -5.59
C THR A 97 10.98 7.89 -6.52
N GLU A 98 10.14 6.93 -6.14
CA GLU A 98 9.81 5.76 -6.95
C GLU A 98 9.10 6.18 -8.25
N PHE A 99 8.16 7.13 -8.17
CA PHE A 99 7.48 7.70 -9.34
C PHE A 99 8.44 8.47 -10.26
N GLN A 100 9.42 9.19 -9.69
CA GLN A 100 10.44 9.89 -10.47
C GLN A 100 11.30 8.94 -11.28
N GLN A 101 11.68 7.83 -10.67
CA GLN A 101 12.56 6.82 -11.26
C GLN A 101 11.82 5.76 -12.06
N LEU A 102 10.48 5.78 -12.05
CA LEU A 102 9.65 4.84 -12.79
C LEU A 102 9.93 4.97 -14.28
N LYS A 103 10.47 3.90 -14.85
CA LYS A 103 10.68 3.71 -16.28
C LYS A 103 10.39 2.26 -16.65
N GLN A 104 9.89 2.02 -17.85
CA GLN A 104 9.71 0.71 -18.43
C GLN A 104 11.10 0.08 -18.62
N ARG A 105 11.50 -0.80 -17.70
CA ARG A 105 12.83 -1.41 -17.68
C ARG A 105 12.77 -2.90 -18.01
N GLY A 106 13.61 -3.34 -18.95
CA GLY A 106 13.87 -4.76 -19.23
C GLY A 106 12.60 -5.56 -19.54
N PHE A 107 12.25 -6.47 -18.63
CA PHE A 107 11.11 -7.39 -18.76
C PHE A 107 9.76 -6.77 -18.34
N MET A 108 9.73 -5.49 -17.97
CA MET A 108 8.50 -4.81 -17.59
C MET A 108 7.59 -4.65 -18.81
N THR A 109 6.40 -5.25 -18.75
CA THR A 109 5.40 -5.13 -19.80
C THR A 109 4.74 -3.75 -19.75
N MET A 110 4.25 -3.26 -20.89
CA MET A 110 3.52 -1.99 -21.00
C MET A 110 2.36 -1.90 -19.99
N THR A 111 1.65 -3.01 -19.79
CA THR A 111 0.54 -3.11 -18.83
C THR A 111 1.01 -2.96 -17.39
N ALA A 112 2.12 -3.61 -17.02
CA ALA A 112 2.70 -3.50 -15.69
C ALA A 112 3.22 -2.06 -15.43
N TYR A 113 3.87 -1.46 -16.43
CA TYR A 113 4.33 -0.07 -16.34
C TYR A 113 3.18 0.91 -16.15
N LYS A 114 2.10 0.77 -16.93
CA LYS A 114 0.89 1.59 -16.78
C LYS A 114 0.23 1.44 -15.41
N ALA A 115 0.18 0.22 -14.87
CA ALA A 115 -0.38 -0.04 -13.55
C ALA A 115 0.46 0.65 -12.46
N GLU A 116 1.78 0.48 -12.47
CA GLU A 116 2.69 1.14 -11.52
C GLU A 116 2.66 2.66 -11.66
N PHE A 117 2.61 3.18 -12.89
CA PHE A 117 2.50 4.61 -13.15
C PHE A 117 1.23 5.20 -12.54
N THR A 118 0.10 4.52 -12.69
CA THR A 118 -1.18 4.98 -12.14
C THR A 118 -1.18 4.90 -10.61
N ASN A 119 -0.63 3.83 -10.03
CA ASN A 119 -0.52 3.66 -8.59
C ASN A 119 0.36 4.75 -7.96
N LEU A 120 1.56 4.97 -8.52
CA LEU A 120 2.52 5.94 -8.00
C LEU A 120 2.09 7.40 -8.27
N ALA A 121 1.39 7.65 -9.37
CA ALA A 121 0.76 8.94 -9.68
C ALA A 121 -0.16 9.44 -8.55
N GLU A 122 -0.85 8.54 -7.85
CA GLU A 122 -1.72 8.92 -6.74
C GLU A 122 -0.96 9.46 -5.52
N TYR A 123 0.32 9.12 -5.36
CA TYR A 123 1.16 9.58 -4.25
C TYR A 123 1.96 10.85 -4.57
N ALA A 124 2.06 11.21 -5.85
CA ALA A 124 2.78 12.38 -6.32
C ALA A 124 1.88 13.33 -7.15
N PRO A 125 0.72 13.77 -6.63
CA PRO A 125 -0.18 14.66 -7.37
C PRO A 125 0.50 15.99 -7.75
N HIS A 126 1.46 16.45 -6.94
CA HIS A 126 2.28 17.64 -7.21
C HIS A 126 3.21 17.48 -8.43
N MET A 127 3.57 16.25 -8.82
CA MET A 127 4.43 15.97 -9.96
C MET A 127 3.68 15.86 -11.29
N ILE A 128 2.38 15.59 -11.23
CA ILE A 128 1.47 15.46 -12.37
C ILE A 128 0.19 16.28 -12.12
N PRO A 129 0.30 17.60 -11.97
CA PRO A 129 -0.84 18.45 -11.63
C PRO A 129 -1.90 18.51 -12.73
N ASP A 130 -1.51 18.20 -13.97
CA ASP A 130 -2.38 18.24 -15.15
C ASP A 130 -2.17 17.00 -16.02
N ASP A 131 -3.20 16.60 -16.77
CA ASP A 131 -3.12 15.46 -17.71
C ASP A 131 -2.01 15.61 -18.74
N ASN A 132 -1.65 16.84 -19.15
CA ASN A 132 -0.56 17.07 -20.08
C ASN A 132 0.81 16.67 -19.49
N LYS A 133 1.09 17.05 -18.24
CA LYS A 133 2.32 16.66 -17.54
C LYS A 133 2.33 15.16 -17.24
N LYS A 134 1.16 14.59 -16.94
CA LYS A 134 0.99 13.15 -16.75
C LYS A 134 1.37 12.37 -18.01
N SER A 135 0.84 12.74 -19.17
CA SER A 135 1.16 12.08 -20.44
C SER A 135 2.63 12.20 -20.79
N ARG A 136 3.22 13.39 -20.64
CA ARG A 136 4.65 13.60 -20.91
C ARG A 136 5.54 12.76 -19.99
N LYS A 137 5.21 12.69 -18.70
CA LYS A 137 5.96 11.86 -17.74
C LYS A 137 5.84 10.36 -18.04
N PHE A 138 4.68 9.93 -18.54
CA PHE A 138 4.48 8.56 -18.99
C PHE A 138 5.37 8.24 -20.19
N GLU A 139 5.36 9.09 -21.22
CA GLU A 139 6.20 8.98 -22.43
C GLU A 139 7.70 9.03 -22.13
N ASP A 140 8.13 9.89 -21.22
CA ASP A 140 9.55 10.01 -20.80
C ASP A 140 10.09 8.76 -20.09
N GLY A 141 9.18 7.90 -19.59
CA GLY A 141 9.52 6.66 -18.91
C GLY A 141 9.20 5.40 -19.71
N LEU A 142 8.68 5.49 -20.93
CA LEU A 142 8.64 4.34 -21.87
C LEU A 142 10.05 4.00 -22.37
#